data_AF-A0A1Q8G9X8-F1
#
_entry.id   AF-A0A1Q8G9X8-F1
#
_cell.length_a   1.000
_cell.length_b   1.000
_cell.length_c   1.000
_cell.angle_alpha   90.00
_cell.angle_beta   90.00
_cell.angle_gamma   90.00
#
_symmetry.space_group_name_H-M   'P 1'
#
loop_
_entity.id
_entity.type
_entity.pdbx_description
1 polymer ?
#
loop_
_entity_poly.entity_id
_entity_poly.type
_entity_poly.pdbx_seq_one_letter_code
_entity_poly.pdbx_strand_id
1 'polypeptide(L)'
;MNLDIKVLHYADETSDKIWAIDPKPNANGGHDVWYGRRGKVMTFRPTEKSDWIRLHDAKIRKGYERCSGLTIDRNTNMVVARGDPESSIPNQFWFRISTQVPETQIASFLASVLNTFTEQFRDEATTLASLPVFKSLLDGSHSGGAELSEGPLAILLLFALRRHLIEQGPSASLSFAPIEIVDDDNTLLTDSFDELAELYGTSKEFSDMRQSCPTADFRKYAIALGAIEAPIDLTVIESNTKAAFF
;
A
#
# COMPACT_ATOMS: atom_id res chain seq x y z
N MET A 1 26.65 -2.01 -20.21
CA MET A 1 26.53 -3.37 -19.61
C MET A 1 25.92 -3.21 -18.24
N ASN A 2 24.94 -4.05 -17.88
CA ASN A 2 24.33 -4.02 -16.56
C ASN A 2 25.33 -4.60 -15.52
N LEU A 3 25.83 -3.74 -14.62
CA LEU A 3 26.84 -4.02 -13.58
C LEU A 3 26.25 -4.59 -12.28
N ASP A 4 25.00 -5.04 -12.29
CA ASP A 4 24.36 -5.58 -11.09
C ASP A 4 24.94 -6.93 -10.69
N ILE A 5 24.83 -7.27 -9.40
CA ILE A 5 25.25 -8.54 -8.81
C ILE A 5 24.63 -9.71 -9.61
N LYS A 6 25.47 -10.68 -9.97
CA LYS A 6 25.04 -11.89 -10.69
C LYS A 6 24.83 -13.01 -9.69
N VAL A 7 23.60 -13.47 -9.56
CA VAL A 7 23.23 -14.59 -8.68
C VAL A 7 23.03 -15.86 -9.50
N LEU A 8 23.61 -16.95 -9.00
CA LEU A 8 23.52 -18.29 -9.55
C LEU A 8 23.01 -19.28 -8.50
N HIS A 9 22.20 -20.25 -8.94
CA HIS A 9 21.63 -21.30 -8.11
C HIS A 9 22.05 -22.68 -8.62
N TYR A 10 22.32 -23.59 -7.70
CA TYR A 10 22.57 -24.99 -8.00
C TYR A 10 21.72 -25.83 -7.05
N ALA A 11 20.89 -26.72 -7.61
CA ALA A 11 20.08 -27.67 -6.87
C ALA A 11 20.27 -29.09 -7.41
N ASP A 12 20.55 -30.03 -6.52
CA ASP A 12 20.45 -31.48 -6.74
C ASP A 12 19.78 -32.15 -5.53
N GLU A 13 19.67 -33.48 -5.51
CA GLU A 13 19.02 -34.24 -4.44
C GLU A 13 19.63 -34.01 -3.03
N THR A 14 20.87 -33.52 -2.96
CA THR A 14 21.65 -33.38 -1.71
C THR A 14 22.11 -31.96 -1.42
N SER A 15 22.01 -31.06 -2.40
CA SER A 15 22.60 -29.72 -2.36
C SER A 15 21.65 -28.68 -2.91
N ASP A 16 21.39 -27.63 -2.13
CA ASP A 16 20.73 -26.40 -2.57
C ASP A 16 21.63 -25.21 -2.22
N LYS A 17 22.33 -24.67 -3.23
CA LYS A 17 23.43 -23.72 -3.06
C LYS A 17 23.23 -22.48 -3.92
N ILE A 18 23.50 -21.33 -3.33
CA ILE A 18 23.57 -20.04 -4.02
C ILE A 18 25.03 -19.59 -4.12
N TRP A 19 25.37 -19.00 -5.25
CA TRP A 19 26.65 -18.32 -5.46
C TRP A 19 26.38 -17.00 -6.17
N ALA A 20 26.95 -15.90 -5.69
CA ALA A 20 26.79 -14.59 -6.29
C ALA A 20 28.12 -13.85 -6.40
N ILE A 21 28.23 -12.97 -7.38
CA ILE A 21 29.41 -12.11 -7.60
C ILE A 21 28.99 -10.70 -8.00
N ASP A 22 29.65 -9.70 -7.43
CA ASP A 22 29.52 -8.31 -7.86
C ASP A 22 30.49 -8.02 -9.02
N PRO A 23 30.01 -7.67 -10.22
CA PRO A 23 30.88 -7.26 -11.33
C PRO A 23 31.68 -5.99 -11.05
N LYS A 24 31.31 -5.18 -10.05
CA LYS A 24 32.06 -3.99 -9.66
C LYS A 24 33.38 -4.38 -8.97
N PRO A 25 34.51 -3.73 -9.30
CA PRO A 25 35.75 -3.96 -8.60
C PRO A 25 35.67 -3.55 -7.13
N ASN A 26 36.23 -4.36 -6.24
CA ASN A 26 36.43 -4.02 -4.83
C ASN A 26 37.75 -3.24 -4.63
N ALA A 27 38.03 -2.84 -3.39
CA ALA A 27 39.22 -2.06 -3.04
C ALA A 27 40.56 -2.72 -3.42
N ASN A 28 40.57 -4.06 -3.59
CA ASN A 28 41.76 -4.84 -3.94
C ASN A 28 41.89 -5.07 -5.45
N GLY A 29 41.02 -4.46 -6.28
CA GLY A 29 41.02 -4.64 -7.73
C GLY A 29 40.45 -5.98 -8.22
N GLY A 30 39.92 -6.81 -7.33
CA GLY A 30 39.14 -8.00 -7.67
C GLY A 30 37.65 -7.79 -7.45
N HIS A 31 36.91 -8.84 -7.07
CA HIS A 31 35.45 -8.78 -6.94
C HIS A 31 34.93 -9.42 -5.66
N ASP A 32 33.77 -8.95 -5.22
CA ASP A 32 33.08 -9.46 -4.06
C ASP A 32 32.20 -10.66 -4.40
N VAL A 33 32.32 -11.72 -3.59
CA VAL A 33 31.65 -13.00 -3.83
C VAL A 33 30.88 -13.44 -2.58
N TRP A 34 29.67 -13.95 -2.79
CA TRP A 34 28.85 -14.57 -1.75
C TRP A 34 28.53 -16.02 -2.11
N TYR A 35 28.52 -16.90 -1.12
CA TYR A 35 28.12 -18.29 -1.34
C TYR A 35 27.57 -18.96 -0.08
N GLY A 36 26.68 -19.93 -0.25
CA GLY A 36 26.08 -20.67 0.86
C GLY A 36 24.87 -21.48 0.45
N ARG A 37 24.09 -21.95 1.44
CA ARG A 37 22.83 -22.66 1.21
C ARG A 37 21.67 -21.67 1.04
N ARG A 38 20.69 -21.99 0.18
CA ARG A 38 19.49 -21.16 0.00
C ARG A 38 18.77 -20.93 1.33
N GLY A 39 18.26 -19.71 1.54
CA GLY A 39 17.52 -19.31 2.74
C GLY A 39 18.37 -19.11 4.01
N LYS A 40 19.70 -19.10 3.90
CA LYS A 40 20.63 -18.81 5.01
C LYS A 40 21.51 -17.61 4.68
N VAL A 41 22.14 -17.05 5.72
CA VAL A 41 23.16 -16.00 5.57
C VAL A 41 24.33 -16.54 4.75
N MET A 42 24.74 -15.78 3.74
CA MET A 42 25.82 -16.13 2.83
C MET A 42 27.19 -15.83 3.44
N THR A 43 28.17 -16.66 3.10
CA THR A 43 29.56 -16.35 3.38
C THR A 43 30.05 -15.33 2.35
N PHE A 44 30.42 -14.15 2.84
CA PHE A 44 31.08 -13.12 2.05
C PHE A 44 32.59 -13.39 1.94
N ARG A 45 33.14 -13.26 0.74
CA ARG A 45 34.59 -13.36 0.52
C ARG A 45 35.01 -12.46 -0.65
N PRO A 46 35.85 -11.44 -0.41
CA PRO A 46 36.45 -10.67 -1.50
C PRO A 46 37.49 -11.53 -2.23
N THR A 47 37.64 -11.27 -3.52
CA THR A 47 38.67 -11.89 -4.36
C THR A 47 39.66 -10.83 -4.85
N GLU A 48 40.86 -11.26 -5.24
CA GLU A 48 41.89 -10.42 -5.89
C GLU A 48 41.89 -10.59 -7.42
N LYS A 49 40.97 -11.40 -7.96
CA LYS A 49 40.89 -11.69 -9.39
C LYS A 49 40.05 -10.63 -10.06
N SER A 50 40.60 -9.95 -11.07
CA SER A 50 39.93 -8.88 -11.83
C SER A 50 38.96 -9.37 -12.91
N ASP A 51 38.95 -10.67 -13.21
CA ASP A 51 38.09 -11.26 -14.24
C ASP A 51 36.94 -12.05 -13.61
N TRP A 52 35.86 -11.33 -13.29
CA TRP A 52 34.63 -11.94 -12.77
C TRP A 52 33.92 -12.84 -13.79
N ILE A 53 34.05 -12.57 -15.10
CA ILE A 53 33.39 -13.34 -16.16
C ILE A 53 33.90 -14.78 -16.12
N ARG A 54 35.22 -14.95 -16.03
CA ARG A 54 35.82 -16.30 -15.90
C ARG A 54 35.34 -17.04 -14.66
N LEU A 55 35.15 -16.34 -13.53
CA LEU A 55 34.65 -16.95 -12.29
C LEU A 55 33.18 -17.37 -12.42
N HIS A 56 32.36 -16.52 -13.03
CA HIS A 56 30.97 -16.78 -13.33
C HIS A 56 30.82 -17.98 -14.28
N ASP A 57 31.54 -18.00 -15.40
CA ASP A 57 31.42 -19.07 -16.40
C ASP A 57 31.98 -20.40 -15.89
N ALA A 58 32.95 -20.38 -14.98
CA ALA A 58 33.39 -21.57 -14.26
C ALA A 58 32.29 -22.17 -13.36
N LYS A 59 31.35 -21.36 -12.85
CA LYS A 59 30.20 -21.83 -12.07
C LYS A 59 29.09 -22.37 -12.96
N ILE A 60 28.80 -21.70 -14.07
CA ILE A 60 27.85 -22.21 -15.08
C ILE A 60 28.27 -23.60 -15.58
N ARG A 61 29.56 -23.80 -15.88
CA ARG A 61 30.09 -25.12 -16.29
C ARG A 61 29.96 -26.21 -15.22
N LYS A 62 29.74 -25.84 -13.95
CA LYS A 62 29.50 -26.78 -12.84
C LYS A 62 28.01 -27.07 -12.62
N GLY A 63 27.13 -26.62 -13.52
CA GLY A 63 25.69 -26.85 -13.46
C GLY A 63 24.93 -25.78 -12.68
N TYR A 64 25.55 -24.65 -12.36
CA TYR A 64 24.80 -23.53 -11.77
C TYR A 64 23.96 -22.83 -12.84
N GLU A 65 22.72 -22.50 -12.50
CA GLU A 65 21.76 -21.78 -13.32
C GLU A 65 21.70 -20.30 -12.92
N ARG A 66 21.33 -19.43 -13.86
CA ARG A 66 21.23 -17.98 -13.63
C ARG A 66 19.90 -17.63 -12.97
N CYS A 67 19.94 -16.87 -11.88
CA CYS A 67 18.75 -16.33 -11.21
C CYS A 67 18.67 -14.82 -11.40
N SER A 68 18.09 -14.37 -12.52
CA SER A 68 18.03 -12.96 -12.90
C SER A 68 17.21 -12.08 -11.94
N GLY A 69 16.24 -12.67 -11.24
CA GLY A 69 15.35 -12.01 -10.28
C GLY A 69 15.86 -12.01 -8.83
N LEU A 70 17.13 -12.36 -8.58
CA LEU A 70 17.73 -12.35 -7.24
C LEU A 70 18.96 -11.44 -7.17
N THR A 71 19.24 -10.91 -5.98
CA THR A 71 20.46 -10.15 -5.66
C THR A 71 20.91 -10.48 -4.22
N ILE A 72 21.98 -9.82 -3.74
CA ILE A 72 22.46 -9.93 -2.37
C ILE A 72 22.28 -8.59 -1.65
N ASP A 73 21.66 -8.63 -0.46
CA ASP A 73 21.75 -7.52 0.49
C ASP A 73 23.13 -7.55 1.17
N ARG A 74 23.93 -6.49 0.94
CA ARG A 74 25.31 -6.40 1.45
C ARG A 74 25.39 -6.20 2.96
N ASN A 75 24.34 -5.67 3.59
CA ASN A 75 24.33 -5.43 5.03
C ASN A 75 24.09 -6.74 5.79
N THR A 76 23.16 -7.56 5.30
CA THR A 76 22.76 -8.82 5.95
C THR A 76 23.41 -10.06 5.36
N ASN A 77 24.07 -9.94 4.21
CA ASN A 77 24.60 -11.05 3.40
C ASN A 77 23.53 -12.10 3.05
N MET A 78 22.28 -11.67 2.87
CA MET A 78 21.17 -12.55 2.49
C MET A 78 20.88 -12.45 0.99
N VAL A 79 20.40 -13.56 0.43
CA VAL A 79 19.81 -13.55 -0.92
C VAL A 79 18.43 -12.94 -0.82
N VAL A 80 18.20 -11.89 -1.59
CA VAL A 80 16.92 -11.19 -1.66
C VAL A 80 16.43 -11.20 -3.09
N ALA A 81 15.12 -11.07 -3.29
CA ALA A 81 14.61 -10.78 -4.62
C ALA A 81 15.27 -9.50 -5.12
N ARG A 82 15.71 -9.52 -6.37
CA ARG A 82 16.06 -8.29 -7.06
C ARG A 82 14.72 -7.60 -7.22
N GLY A 83 14.44 -6.67 -6.33
CA GLY A 83 13.35 -5.76 -6.54
C GLY A 83 13.52 -5.20 -7.95
N ASP A 84 12.42 -5.08 -8.67
CA ASP A 84 12.31 -3.90 -9.52
C ASP A 84 12.72 -2.68 -8.65
N PRO A 85 13.16 -1.56 -9.24
CA PRO A 85 13.18 -0.30 -8.50
C PRO A 85 11.84 -0.02 -7.77
N GLU A 86 10.78 -0.75 -8.14
CA GLU A 86 9.50 -0.91 -7.48
C GLU A 86 9.40 -2.20 -6.63
N SER A 87 10.38 -2.51 -5.77
CA SER A 87 9.97 -2.99 -4.44
C SER A 87 9.39 -1.78 -3.71
N SER A 88 8.27 -1.27 -4.23
CA SER A 88 7.46 -0.29 -3.55
C SER A 88 7.19 -0.92 -2.20
N ILE A 89 7.61 -0.24 -1.14
CA ILE A 89 6.78 -0.20 0.07
C ILE A 89 5.34 -0.15 -0.47
N PRO A 90 4.46 -1.11 -0.17
CA PRO A 90 3.13 -1.13 -0.78
C PRO A 90 2.58 0.27 -0.58
N ASN A 91 2.26 0.99 -1.68
CA ASN A 91 1.79 2.37 -1.59
C ASN A 91 0.71 2.39 -0.50
N GLN A 92 1.00 3.05 0.61
CA GLN A 92 0.21 2.95 1.84
C GLN A 92 -0.30 4.33 2.21
N PHE A 93 -1.56 4.37 2.64
CA PHE A 93 -2.08 5.50 3.37
C PHE A 93 -1.87 5.25 4.85
N TRP A 94 -1.04 6.07 5.47
CA TRP A 94 -0.87 6.09 6.92
C TRP A 94 -1.89 7.00 7.54
N PHE A 95 -2.55 6.54 8.59
CA PHE A 95 -3.45 7.38 9.36
C PHE A 95 -2.96 7.53 10.79
N ARG A 96 -3.20 8.71 11.36
CA ARG A 96 -2.99 9.01 12.77
C ARG A 96 -4.19 9.79 13.31
N ILE A 97 -4.86 9.20 14.28
CA ILE A 97 -5.99 9.78 14.99
C ILE A 97 -5.50 10.34 16.32
N SER A 98 -5.99 11.52 16.69
CA SER A 98 -5.71 12.09 18.01
C SER A 98 -6.18 11.15 19.11
N THR A 99 -5.35 10.92 20.13
CA THR A 99 -5.72 10.13 21.32
C THR A 99 -6.86 10.77 22.13
N GLN A 100 -7.27 11.99 21.80
CA GLN A 100 -8.43 12.66 22.38
C GLN A 100 -9.75 12.21 21.74
N VAL A 101 -9.71 11.54 20.58
CA VAL A 101 -10.89 10.94 19.96
C VAL A 101 -11.22 9.64 20.70
N PRO A 102 -12.40 9.51 21.32
CA PRO A 102 -12.79 8.29 22.01
C PRO A 102 -12.94 7.12 21.03
N GLU A 103 -12.43 5.95 21.41
CA GLU A 103 -12.60 4.70 20.62
C GLU A 103 -14.08 4.39 20.34
N THR A 104 -14.96 4.73 21.30
CA THR A 104 -16.41 4.56 21.15
C THR A 104 -16.99 5.41 20.02
N GLN A 105 -16.41 6.58 19.72
CA GLN A 105 -16.82 7.42 18.60
C GLN A 105 -16.45 6.76 17.27
N ILE A 106 -15.22 6.22 17.17
CA ILE A 106 -14.75 5.48 15.98
C ILE A 106 -15.62 4.24 15.77
N ALA A 107 -15.84 3.43 16.81
CA ALA A 107 -16.66 2.22 16.73
C ALA A 107 -18.13 2.53 16.33
N SER A 108 -18.70 3.61 16.87
CA SER A 108 -20.06 4.06 16.52
C SER A 108 -20.15 4.49 15.05
N PHE A 109 -19.13 5.21 14.56
CA PHE A 109 -19.01 5.58 13.16
C PHE A 109 -18.94 4.32 12.26
N LEU A 110 -18.03 3.38 12.56
CA LEU A 110 -17.87 2.14 11.78
C LEU A 110 -19.16 1.33 11.73
N ALA A 111 -19.88 1.21 12.84
CA ALA A 111 -21.17 0.52 12.89
C ALA A 111 -22.24 1.22 12.07
N SER A 112 -22.32 2.56 12.14
CA SER A 112 -23.26 3.36 11.35
C SER A 112 -22.99 3.24 9.84
N VAL A 113 -21.73 3.37 9.44
CA VAL A 113 -21.29 3.24 8.05
C VAL A 113 -21.59 1.84 7.53
N LEU A 114 -21.24 0.80 8.28
CA LEU A 114 -21.47 -0.58 7.84
C LEU A 114 -22.97 -0.87 7.66
N ASN A 115 -23.82 -0.41 8.59
CA ASN A 115 -25.27 -0.56 8.47
C ASN A 115 -25.81 0.15 7.22
N THR A 116 -25.47 1.42 7.04
CA THR A 116 -25.92 2.23 5.89
C THR A 116 -25.43 1.67 4.56
N PHE A 117 -24.17 1.24 4.51
CA PHE A 117 -23.56 0.68 3.30
C PHE A 117 -24.17 -0.68 2.94
N THR A 118 -24.51 -1.51 3.93
CA THR A 118 -25.15 -2.82 3.72
C THR A 118 -26.54 -2.71 3.07
N GLU A 119 -27.28 -1.63 3.32
CA GLU A 119 -28.60 -1.41 2.72
C GLU A 119 -28.54 -1.25 1.20
N GLN A 120 -27.44 -0.72 0.68
CA GLN A 120 -27.27 -0.41 -0.75
C GLN A 120 -26.28 -1.35 -1.47
N PHE A 121 -25.27 -1.86 -0.77
CA PHE A 121 -24.12 -2.60 -1.32
C PHE A 121 -23.72 -3.77 -0.41
N ARG A 122 -24.54 -4.84 -0.38
CA ARG A 122 -24.37 -5.95 0.58
C ARG A 122 -23.05 -6.71 0.42
N ASP A 123 -22.63 -7.00 -0.81
CA ASP A 123 -21.43 -7.80 -1.08
C ASP A 123 -20.17 -6.96 -0.78
N GLU A 124 -20.19 -5.68 -1.13
CA GLU A 124 -19.14 -4.73 -0.81
C GLU A 124 -19.08 -4.41 0.69
N ALA A 125 -20.21 -4.44 1.42
CA ALA A 125 -20.21 -4.31 2.87
C ALA A 125 -19.48 -5.48 3.56
N THR A 126 -19.61 -6.69 3.02
CA THR A 126 -18.83 -7.85 3.47
C THR A 126 -17.34 -7.63 3.22
N THR A 127 -17.00 -7.07 2.06
CA THR A 127 -15.62 -6.70 1.71
C THR A 127 -15.09 -5.64 2.68
N LEU A 128 -15.83 -4.56 2.90
CA LEU A 128 -15.51 -3.47 3.82
C LEU A 128 -15.21 -3.98 5.24
N ALA A 129 -16.08 -4.81 5.80
CA ALA A 129 -15.89 -5.39 7.13
C ALA A 129 -14.70 -6.36 7.22
N SER A 130 -14.26 -6.91 6.08
CA SER A 130 -13.11 -7.81 6.01
C SER A 130 -11.76 -7.09 5.93
N LEU A 131 -11.75 -5.80 5.59
CA LEU A 131 -10.53 -5.02 5.36
C LEU A 131 -9.65 -4.95 6.63
N PRO A 132 -8.33 -5.10 6.49
CA PRO A 132 -7.37 -4.87 7.58
C PRO A 132 -7.57 -3.52 8.29
N VAL A 133 -7.71 -2.42 7.53
CA VAL A 133 -7.91 -1.09 8.12
C VAL A 133 -9.19 -1.00 8.95
N PHE A 134 -10.28 -1.62 8.48
CA PHE A 134 -11.56 -1.62 9.20
C PHE A 134 -11.44 -2.35 10.54
N LYS A 135 -10.82 -3.52 10.54
CA LYS A 135 -10.58 -4.32 11.76
C LYS A 135 -9.67 -3.59 12.74
N SER A 136 -8.59 -2.98 12.25
CA SER A 136 -7.65 -2.23 13.08
C SER A 136 -8.34 -1.05 13.78
N LEU A 137 -9.19 -0.30 13.07
CA LEU A 137 -9.98 0.80 13.66
C LEU A 137 -11.03 0.27 14.65
N LEU A 138 -11.67 -0.86 14.35
CA LEU A 138 -12.65 -1.51 15.24
C LEU A 138 -12.01 -1.99 16.56
N ASP A 139 -10.77 -2.46 16.49
CA ASP A 139 -9.96 -2.88 17.64
C ASP A 139 -9.40 -1.68 18.45
N GLY A 140 -9.74 -0.44 18.08
CA GLY A 140 -9.38 0.78 18.80
C GLY A 140 -8.03 1.37 18.41
N SER A 141 -7.47 1.02 17.25
CA SER A 141 -6.17 1.57 16.83
C SER A 141 -6.28 3.05 16.43
N HIS A 142 -5.50 3.92 17.09
CA HIS A 142 -5.38 5.33 16.71
C HIS A 142 -4.33 5.60 15.61
N SER A 143 -3.61 4.58 15.15
CA SER A 143 -2.65 4.73 14.07
C SER A 143 -2.50 3.42 13.32
N GLY A 144 -2.30 3.51 12.02
CA GLY A 144 -2.07 2.34 11.18
C GLY A 144 -1.84 2.72 9.73
N GLY A 145 -1.83 1.71 8.87
CA GLY A 145 -1.74 1.84 7.42
C GLY A 145 -2.91 1.13 6.75
N ALA A 146 -3.34 1.67 5.62
CA ALA A 146 -4.17 0.97 4.65
C ALA A 146 -3.35 0.81 3.36
N GLU A 147 -3.13 -0.42 2.92
CA GLU A 147 -2.45 -0.65 1.65
C GLU A 147 -3.36 -0.25 0.48
N LEU A 148 -2.80 0.31 -0.60
CA LEU A 148 -3.54 0.44 -1.85
C LEU A 148 -4.05 -0.93 -2.37
N SER A 149 -3.45 -2.04 -1.95
CA SER A 149 -3.95 -3.38 -2.28
C SER A 149 -5.32 -3.70 -1.64
N GLU A 150 -5.70 -3.02 -0.54
CA GLU A 150 -6.99 -3.17 0.13
C GLU A 150 -8.16 -2.58 -0.68
N GLY A 151 -7.84 -1.83 -1.73
CA GLY A 151 -8.82 -1.34 -2.69
C GLY A 151 -9.48 -0.01 -2.30
N PRO A 152 -10.42 0.46 -3.12
CA PRO A 152 -11.00 1.81 -3.03
C PRO A 152 -11.82 2.04 -1.75
N LEU A 153 -12.42 0.98 -1.20
CA LEU A 153 -13.21 1.07 0.03
C LEU A 153 -12.35 1.45 1.25
N ALA A 154 -11.07 1.03 1.28
CA ALA A 154 -10.15 1.40 2.35
C ALA A 154 -9.89 2.91 2.35
N ILE A 155 -9.63 3.49 1.17
CA ILE A 155 -9.41 4.95 1.01
C ILE A 155 -10.66 5.72 1.42
N LEU A 156 -11.81 5.32 0.88
CA LEU A 156 -13.08 5.99 1.15
C LEU A 156 -13.48 5.91 2.62
N LEU A 157 -13.18 4.79 3.30
CA LEU A 157 -13.40 4.64 4.74
C LEU A 157 -12.58 5.66 5.54
N LEU A 158 -11.29 5.79 5.26
CA LEU A 158 -10.42 6.76 5.92
C LEU A 158 -10.89 8.20 5.67
N PHE A 159 -11.29 8.50 4.43
CA PHE A 159 -11.82 9.81 4.06
C PHE A 159 -13.13 10.13 4.77
N ALA A 160 -14.05 9.16 4.85
CA ALA A 160 -15.31 9.28 5.58
C ALA A 160 -15.09 9.46 7.08
N LEU A 161 -14.14 8.72 7.68
CA LEU A 161 -13.79 8.86 9.08
C LEU A 161 -13.24 10.27 9.36
N ARG A 162 -12.35 10.78 8.50
CA ARG A 162 -11.84 12.14 8.62
C ARG A 162 -12.96 13.17 8.57
N ARG A 163 -13.85 13.07 7.59
CA ARG A 163 -15.01 13.96 7.50
C ARG A 163 -15.86 13.91 8.77
N HIS A 164 -16.22 12.71 9.22
CA HIS A 164 -17.03 12.51 10.42
C HIS A 164 -16.39 13.12 11.67
N LEU A 165 -15.09 12.90 11.89
CA LEU A 165 -14.38 13.42 13.06
C LEU A 165 -14.18 14.95 13.01
N ILE A 166 -14.07 15.53 11.82
CA ILE A 166 -14.03 16.98 11.64
C ILE A 166 -15.41 17.59 11.93
N GLU A 167 -16.49 16.99 11.43
CA GLU A 167 -17.87 17.45 11.64
C GLU A 167 -18.34 17.29 13.09
N GLN A 168 -17.91 16.23 13.78
CA GLN A 168 -18.26 15.92 15.17
C GLN A 168 -17.24 16.44 16.20
N GLY A 169 -16.11 17.01 15.74
CA GLY A 169 -14.95 17.34 16.57
C GLY A 169 -15.17 18.52 17.54
N PRO A 170 -14.41 18.60 18.66
CA PRO A 170 -14.62 19.62 19.67
C PRO A 170 -14.21 20.99 19.15
N SER A 171 -15.05 21.98 19.44
CA SER A 171 -14.74 23.40 19.32
C SER A 171 -13.32 23.71 19.84
N ALA A 172 -12.48 24.28 18.98
CA ALA A 172 -11.35 25.15 19.31
C ALA A 172 -10.16 24.63 20.18
N SER A 173 -10.07 23.35 20.56
CA SER A 173 -9.08 22.89 21.57
C SER A 173 -8.01 21.91 21.09
N LEU A 174 -8.07 21.41 19.85
CA LEU A 174 -7.01 20.57 19.29
C LEU A 174 -5.92 21.42 18.63
N SER A 175 -4.65 21.09 18.89
CA SER A 175 -3.51 21.75 18.21
C SER A 175 -3.28 21.24 16.78
N PHE A 176 -3.93 20.14 16.39
CA PHE A 176 -3.87 19.49 15.07
C PHE A 176 -5.24 18.90 14.71
N ALA A 177 -5.43 18.49 13.46
CA ALA A 177 -6.67 17.83 13.02
C ALA A 177 -6.94 16.56 13.86
N PRO A 178 -8.22 16.18 14.08
CA PRO A 178 -8.56 14.98 14.84
C PRO A 178 -8.05 13.68 14.19
N ILE A 179 -7.78 13.70 12.88
CA ILE A 179 -7.10 12.64 12.13
C ILE A 179 -6.27 13.25 11.00
N GLU A 180 -5.09 12.69 10.77
CA GLU A 180 -4.21 12.98 9.65
C GLU A 180 -4.08 11.73 8.78
N ILE A 181 -4.10 11.89 7.46
CA ILE A 181 -3.90 10.81 6.49
C ILE A 181 -2.79 11.25 5.55
N VAL A 182 -1.72 10.45 5.44
CA VAL A 182 -0.57 10.74 4.58
C VAL A 182 -0.26 9.56 3.68
N ASP A 183 0.32 9.83 2.51
CA ASP A 183 0.95 8.79 1.69
C ASP A 183 2.35 8.43 2.21
N ASP A 184 3.03 7.52 1.51
CA ASP A 184 4.39 7.07 1.88
C ASP A 184 5.45 8.17 1.81
N ASP A 185 5.21 9.23 1.03
CA ASP A 185 6.08 10.41 0.97
C ASP A 185 5.79 11.40 2.12
N ASN A 186 4.90 11.04 3.04
CA ASN A 186 4.34 11.89 4.10
C ASN A 186 3.59 13.11 3.55
N THR A 187 3.10 13.03 2.32
CA THR A 187 2.23 14.05 1.74
C THR A 187 0.84 13.87 2.32
N LEU A 188 0.30 14.92 2.95
CA LEU A 188 -1.08 14.91 3.43
C LEU A 188 -2.04 14.72 2.26
N LEU A 189 -2.92 13.72 2.40
CA LEU A 189 -3.97 13.47 1.42
C LEU A 189 -4.95 14.65 1.44
N THR A 190 -5.35 15.13 0.26
CA THR A 190 -6.31 16.23 0.09
C THR A 190 -7.55 16.05 0.96
N ASP A 191 -8.08 17.15 1.50
CA ASP A 191 -9.38 17.19 2.19
C ASP A 191 -10.57 17.26 1.20
N SER A 192 -10.30 17.55 -0.07
CA SER A 192 -11.30 17.67 -1.14
C SER A 192 -11.57 16.32 -1.80
N PHE A 193 -12.83 15.87 -1.76
CA PHE A 193 -13.20 14.66 -2.48
C PHE A 193 -13.09 14.83 -4.00
N ASP A 194 -13.37 16.02 -4.54
CA ASP A 194 -13.27 16.24 -5.99
C ASP A 194 -11.81 16.07 -6.46
N GLU A 195 -10.85 16.55 -5.67
CA GLU A 195 -9.42 16.31 -5.93
C GLU A 195 -9.06 14.83 -5.77
N LEU A 196 -9.56 14.15 -4.73
CA LEU A 196 -9.38 12.71 -4.59
C LEU A 196 -9.97 11.93 -5.78
N ALA A 197 -11.14 12.31 -6.26
CA ALA A 197 -11.81 11.65 -7.37
C ALA A 197 -11.08 11.89 -8.70
N GLU A 198 -10.52 13.09 -8.90
CA GLU A 198 -9.66 13.39 -10.03
C GLU A 198 -8.36 12.58 -9.98
N LEU A 199 -7.69 12.52 -8.83
CA LEU A 199 -6.52 11.67 -8.61
C LEU A 199 -6.86 10.20 -8.86
N TYR A 200 -7.98 9.72 -8.32
CA TYR A 200 -8.48 8.36 -8.53
C TYR A 200 -8.76 8.07 -10.01
N GLY A 201 -9.23 9.06 -10.79
CA GLY A 201 -9.51 8.90 -12.22
C GLY A 201 -8.28 8.93 -13.12
N THR A 202 -7.23 9.65 -12.72
CA THR A 202 -6.12 10.02 -13.61
C THR A 202 -4.77 9.41 -13.22
N SER A 203 -4.51 9.21 -11.92
CA SER A 203 -3.21 8.71 -11.45
C SER A 203 -2.99 7.26 -11.84
N LYS A 204 -1.74 6.89 -12.15
CA LYS A 204 -1.34 5.51 -12.42
C LYS A 204 -1.42 4.62 -11.17
N GLU A 205 -1.27 5.20 -9.98
CA GLU A 205 -1.30 4.46 -8.70
C GLU A 205 -2.63 3.76 -8.47
N PHE A 206 -3.74 4.34 -8.94
CA PHE A 206 -5.08 3.75 -8.81
C PHE A 206 -5.51 2.91 -10.02
N SER A 207 -4.60 2.62 -10.95
CA SER A 207 -4.96 1.92 -12.20
C SER A 207 -5.54 0.53 -11.97
N ASP A 208 -4.99 -0.24 -11.03
CA ASP A 208 -5.50 -1.56 -10.67
C ASP A 208 -6.83 -1.46 -9.91
N MET A 209 -6.97 -0.48 -9.00
CA MET A 209 -8.24 -0.24 -8.30
C MET A 209 -9.38 0.07 -9.27
N ARG A 210 -9.12 0.87 -10.31
CA ARG A 210 -10.14 1.23 -11.33
C ARG A 210 -10.65 0.04 -12.13
N GLN A 211 -9.91 -1.07 -12.20
CA GLN A 211 -10.40 -2.30 -12.82
C GLN A 211 -11.49 -2.97 -11.98
N SER A 212 -11.39 -2.87 -10.65
CA SER A 212 -12.34 -3.44 -9.69
C SER A 212 -13.50 -2.49 -9.35
N CYS A 213 -13.28 -1.18 -9.42
CA CYS A 213 -14.25 -0.15 -9.08
C CYS A 213 -14.17 0.99 -10.09
N PRO A 214 -15.06 1.04 -11.09
CA PRO A 214 -15.13 2.16 -12.02
C PRO A 214 -15.36 3.48 -11.26
N THR A 215 -14.88 4.60 -11.81
CA THR A 215 -15.01 5.94 -11.18
C THR A 215 -16.46 6.31 -10.83
N ALA A 216 -17.43 5.82 -11.59
CA ALA A 216 -18.85 6.01 -11.29
C ALA A 216 -19.27 5.32 -9.98
N ASP A 217 -18.76 4.12 -9.72
CA ASP A 217 -19.07 3.36 -8.51
C ASP A 217 -18.27 3.88 -7.32
N PHE A 218 -17.04 4.36 -7.54
CA PHE A 218 -16.24 5.05 -6.52
C PHE A 218 -17.02 6.23 -5.90
N ARG A 219 -17.70 7.04 -6.72
CA ARG A 219 -18.54 8.15 -6.22
C ARG A 219 -19.78 7.67 -5.48
N LYS A 220 -20.43 6.59 -5.94
CA LYS A 220 -21.59 6.01 -5.23
C LYS A 220 -21.19 5.48 -3.87
N TYR A 221 -20.07 4.75 -3.79
CA TYR A 221 -19.55 4.25 -2.52
C TYR A 221 -19.15 5.40 -1.59
N ALA A 222 -18.56 6.47 -2.13
CA ALA A 222 -18.23 7.66 -1.35
C ALA A 222 -19.47 8.30 -0.69
N ILE A 223 -20.60 8.38 -1.41
CA ILE A 223 -21.87 8.87 -0.85
C ILE A 223 -22.37 7.91 0.23
N ALA A 224 -22.43 6.61 -0.05
CA ALA A 224 -23.00 5.63 0.87
C ALA A 224 -22.16 5.42 2.14
N LEU A 225 -20.84 5.62 2.08
CA LEU A 225 -19.95 5.60 3.23
C LEU A 225 -19.94 6.93 4.02
N GLY A 226 -20.56 7.99 3.48
CA GLY A 226 -20.55 9.32 4.08
C GLY A 226 -19.23 10.08 3.89
N ALA A 227 -18.41 9.72 2.89
CA ALA A 227 -17.23 10.48 2.52
C ALA A 227 -17.59 11.81 1.84
N ILE A 228 -18.74 11.86 1.15
CA ILE A 228 -19.34 13.07 0.59
C ILE A 228 -20.83 13.13 0.85
N GLU A 229 -21.39 14.33 0.76
CA GLU A 229 -22.85 14.49 0.80
C GLU A 229 -23.48 13.85 -0.43
N ALA A 230 -24.61 13.21 -0.21
CA ALA A 230 -25.49 12.87 -1.31
C ALA A 230 -25.86 14.17 -2.03
N PRO A 231 -25.81 14.22 -3.38
CA PRO A 231 -26.29 15.38 -4.11
C PRO A 231 -27.73 15.65 -3.69
N ILE A 232 -28.04 16.88 -3.30
CA ILE A 232 -29.41 17.31 -2.98
C ILE A 232 -30.20 17.15 -4.27
N ASP A 233 -31.06 16.13 -4.32
CA ASP A 233 -31.97 15.96 -5.43
C ASP A 233 -33.10 16.99 -5.31
N LEU A 234 -32.88 18.16 -5.89
CA LEU A 234 -33.87 19.24 -5.95
C LEU A 234 -35.12 18.85 -6.77
N THR A 235 -35.11 17.70 -7.46
CA THR A 235 -36.30 17.19 -8.17
C THR A 235 -37.29 16.45 -7.26
N VAL A 236 -36.91 16.15 -6.01
CA VAL A 236 -37.75 15.46 -5.00
C VAL A 236 -38.40 16.44 -4.01
N ILE A 237 -38.34 17.76 -4.28
CA ILE A 237 -39.26 18.68 -3.60
C ILE A 237 -40.65 18.48 -4.23
N GLU A 238 -41.41 17.53 -3.70
CA GLU A 238 -42.87 17.51 -3.87
C GLU A 238 -43.42 18.80 -3.24
N SER A 239 -43.58 19.82 -4.09
CA SER A 239 -44.36 21.00 -3.78
C SER A 239 -45.82 20.58 -3.52
N ASN A 240 -46.12 20.19 -2.28
CA ASN A 240 -47.50 20.02 -1.82
C ASN A 240 -48.24 21.36 -1.67
N THR A 241 -47.60 22.48 -1.97
CA THR A 241 -48.25 23.79 -2.00
C THR A 241 -48.80 24.04 -3.40
N LYS A 242 -50.12 23.82 -3.59
CA LYS A 242 -50.86 24.56 -4.62
C LYS A 242 -50.70 26.04 -4.29
N ALA A 243 -49.77 26.72 -4.93
CA ALA A 243 -49.78 28.17 -4.97
C ALA A 243 -51.13 28.58 -5.58
N ALA A 244 -52.01 29.10 -4.73
CA ALA A 244 -53.23 29.75 -5.18
C ALA A 244 -52.81 30.99 -5.96
N PHE A 245 -53.00 30.95 -7.28
CA PHE A 245 -53.02 32.17 -8.08
C PHE A 245 -54.29 32.93 -7.68
N PHE A 246 -54.11 34.06 -6.98
CA PHE A 246 -55.07 35.16 -6.89
C PHE A 246 -54.37 36.43 -7.35
#